data_AF-A0A239RM55-F1
#
_entry.id   AF-A0A239RM55-F1
#
_cell.length_a   1.000
_cell.length_b   1.000
_cell.length_c   1.000
_cell.angle_alpha   90.00
_cell.angle_beta   90.00
_cell.angle_gamma   90.00
#
_symmetry.space_group_name_H-M   'P 1'
#
loop_
_entity.id
_entity.type
_entity.pdbx_description
1 polymer ?
#
loop_
_entity_poly.entity_id
_entity_poly.type
_entity_poly.pdbx_seq_one_letter_code
_entity_poly.pdbx_strand_id
1 'polypeptide(L)'
;MKTKNIFAIVAFLAAAFMVAACSDDNTGSGEPYLNFEGSEQTVNVGIEGITQTNRKGVVIRSNRDWTISLSDDDSAWLHIFVDEGKDDGIFYYWVDPNPAFTGRTGHINVVSGSETLNGIEVIQAASVPTVAIVGAENGYTALPTKSQLKVPVSGNITWTASLEQADWAKIDSLGKDTVYISLEKNTGDKRTVTLTVQGEGQFSSLTSSTVITQSAPGIIFYERFDWMQEGKEDFYYNYPEVNYTKWSDAEKGQGWTTLGDCFYGGRGYIKIGKTNDAGDAVSPPLTAIKQPTDVVVTFKCIGYMASNGKVDDGVLKVGLIGPGQIQSDAMGTIEIGGTNYSVADFTVTVFPDSPKNEHGEGYNPWAEPGATFQFHIKGATAETQLVFVGGAKWGTGLKGTGQGKNRLLLDDIRVQEEE
;
A
#
# COMPACT_ATOMS: atom_id res chain seq x y z
N MET A 1 113.64 42.97 31.95
CA MET A 1 114.47 41.75 32.07
C MET A 1 113.76 40.79 33.01
N LYS A 2 113.57 39.52 32.61
CA LYS A 2 113.12 38.33 33.40
C LYS A 2 111.62 38.18 33.79
N THR A 3 110.94 37.37 32.98
CA THR A 3 110.20 36.11 33.29
C THR A 3 109.23 35.95 34.47
N LYS A 4 108.04 35.43 34.09
CA LYS A 4 107.28 34.24 34.57
C LYS A 4 106.20 34.39 35.67
N ASN A 5 104.99 33.93 35.27
CA ASN A 5 104.05 33.01 35.96
C ASN A 5 103.36 33.53 37.24
N ILE A 6 102.11 33.25 37.62
CA ILE A 6 100.97 32.43 37.15
C ILE A 6 99.81 32.72 38.16
N PHE A 7 98.55 32.43 37.77
CA PHE A 7 97.28 32.39 38.55
C PHE A 7 96.71 33.72 39.09
N ALA A 8 95.40 33.98 39.12
CA ALA A 8 94.22 33.66 38.32
C ALA A 8 93.03 34.34 39.04
N ILE A 9 91.88 34.34 38.35
CA ILE A 9 90.51 34.33 38.86
C ILE A 9 89.68 35.63 38.68
N VAL A 10 88.64 35.41 37.87
CA VAL A 10 87.34 36.08 37.68
C VAL A 10 87.36 37.46 37.03
N ALA A 11 87.02 37.46 35.73
CA ALA A 11 86.43 38.60 35.04
C ALA A 11 85.26 38.13 34.18
N PHE A 12 84.12 38.76 34.46
CA PHE A 12 82.93 38.89 33.61
C PHE A 12 83.33 39.39 32.20
N LEU A 13 82.81 38.76 31.13
CA LEU A 13 82.44 39.50 29.91
C LEU A 13 81.51 38.65 29.01
N ALA A 14 80.52 39.33 28.46
CA ALA A 14 79.48 38.80 27.59
C ALA A 14 79.98 38.50 26.17
N ALA A 15 79.45 37.44 25.54
CA ALA A 15 79.24 37.33 24.10
C ALA A 15 78.25 36.19 23.79
N ALA A 16 77.36 36.47 22.84
CA ALA A 16 76.33 35.58 22.31
C ALA A 16 76.89 34.29 21.70
N PHE A 17 76.12 33.20 21.76
CA PHE A 17 75.60 32.42 20.62
C PHE A 17 75.02 31.07 21.07
N MET A 18 73.91 30.69 20.42
CA MET A 18 73.34 29.35 20.29
C MET A 18 72.49 28.81 21.44
N VAL A 19 71.18 29.08 21.36
CA VAL A 19 70.18 28.02 21.57
C VAL A 19 69.28 28.00 20.34
N ALA A 20 69.27 26.86 19.67
CA ALA A 20 68.40 26.53 18.57
C ALA A 20 66.94 26.67 19.04
N ALA A 21 66.19 27.56 18.41
CA ALA A 21 64.76 27.47 18.34
C ALA A 21 64.45 26.78 17.01
N CYS A 22 64.03 25.52 17.07
CA CYS A 22 63.34 24.89 15.95
C CYS A 22 62.10 25.73 15.66
N SER A 23 62.08 26.44 14.54
CA SER A 23 60.83 26.83 13.91
C SER A 23 60.27 25.54 13.30
N ASP A 24 59.25 24.97 13.95
CA ASP A 24 58.39 23.95 13.35
C ASP A 24 57.52 24.65 12.28
N ASP A 25 58.16 25.10 11.21
CA ASP A 25 57.49 25.53 9.99
C ASP A 25 57.16 24.27 9.19
N ASN A 26 56.09 23.58 9.58
CA ASN A 26 55.47 22.60 8.69
C ASN A 26 54.70 23.34 7.60
N THR A 27 55.44 23.99 6.70
CA THR A 27 54.89 24.47 5.43
C THR A 27 54.94 23.30 4.47
N GLY A 28 53.77 22.69 4.23
CA GLY A 28 53.62 21.60 3.26
C GLY A 28 54.34 21.94 1.96
N SER A 29 55.33 21.12 1.58
CA SER A 29 56.18 21.37 0.42
C SER A 29 55.47 20.96 -0.86
N GLY A 30 55.15 21.92 -1.74
CA GLY A 30 54.52 21.72 -3.04
C GLY A 30 53.46 22.76 -3.36
N GLU A 31 53.05 22.90 -4.63
CA GLU A 31 51.84 23.69 -4.93
C GLU A 31 50.62 23.01 -4.27
N PRO A 32 49.65 23.79 -3.78
CA PRO A 32 48.46 23.25 -3.14
C PRO A 32 47.66 22.45 -4.17
N TYR A 33 47.25 21.24 -3.83
CA TYR A 33 46.27 20.52 -4.65
C TYR A 33 45.18 19.97 -3.76
N LEU A 34 43.93 20.11 -4.23
CA LEU A 34 42.76 19.48 -3.65
C LEU A 34 41.95 18.90 -4.79
N ASN A 35 41.84 17.57 -4.83
CA ASN A 35 41.03 16.89 -5.82
C ASN A 35 40.07 15.91 -5.14
N PHE A 36 38.84 15.85 -5.63
CA PHE A 36 37.94 14.77 -5.24
C PHE A 36 38.18 13.57 -6.15
N GLU A 37 38.53 12.45 -5.55
CA GLU A 37 38.73 11.24 -6.33
C GLU A 37 37.38 10.62 -6.65
N GLY A 38 36.98 10.68 -7.93
CA GLY A 38 35.82 9.96 -8.44
C GLY A 38 34.45 10.48 -7.99
N SER A 39 34.34 11.72 -7.48
CA SER A 39 33.04 12.34 -7.18
C SER A 39 32.64 13.39 -8.21
N GLU A 40 31.36 13.45 -8.53
CA GLU A 40 30.76 14.52 -9.34
C GLU A 40 30.70 15.81 -8.50
N GLN A 41 31.07 16.95 -9.11
CA GLN A 41 30.97 18.27 -8.46
C GLN A 41 29.52 18.76 -8.34
N THR A 42 28.59 18.13 -9.07
CA THR A 42 27.15 18.32 -8.92
C THR A 42 26.51 16.97 -8.69
N VAL A 43 25.71 16.85 -7.63
CA VAL A 43 25.00 15.62 -7.25
C VAL A 43 23.51 15.87 -7.32
N ASN A 44 22.79 15.05 -8.08
CA ASN A 44 21.33 15.07 -8.13
C ASN A 44 20.76 14.09 -7.10
N VAL A 45 19.86 14.60 -6.25
CA VAL A 45 19.25 13.82 -5.16
C VAL A 45 17.73 13.80 -5.35
N GLY A 46 17.15 12.61 -5.21
CA GLY A 46 15.70 12.43 -5.22
C GLY A 46 15.02 13.08 -4.01
N ILE A 47 13.68 13.13 -4.06
CA ILE A 47 12.84 13.75 -3.03
C ILE A 47 13.08 13.10 -1.66
N GLU A 48 13.29 11.78 -1.63
CA GLU A 48 13.56 10.98 -0.42
C GLU A 48 14.91 11.29 0.24
N GLY A 49 15.79 12.03 -0.44
CA GLY A 49 17.11 12.34 0.08
C GLY A 49 18.08 11.15 0.08
N ILE A 50 19.06 11.23 0.96
CA ILE A 50 20.05 10.18 1.25
C ILE A 50 20.01 9.98 2.75
N THR A 51 19.75 8.76 3.21
CA THR A 51 19.70 8.47 4.66
C THR A 51 21.11 8.39 5.25
N GLN A 52 21.25 8.65 6.56
CA GLN A 52 22.54 8.55 7.26
C GLN A 52 23.18 7.15 7.15
N THR A 53 22.38 6.09 7.11
CA THR A 53 22.85 4.71 6.89
C THR A 53 23.44 4.52 5.49
N ASN A 54 22.90 5.21 4.49
CA ASN A 54 23.32 5.15 3.09
C ASN A 54 24.15 6.38 2.66
N ARG A 55 24.73 7.09 3.63
CA ARG A 55 25.54 8.30 3.42
C ARG A 55 26.62 8.09 2.36
N LYS A 56 26.92 9.13 1.60
CA LYS A 56 27.91 9.10 0.52
C LYS A 56 29.26 9.53 1.05
N GLY A 57 30.29 8.73 0.79
CA GLY A 57 31.67 9.06 1.10
C GLY A 57 32.31 9.81 -0.07
N VAL A 58 33.08 10.85 0.23
CA VAL A 58 33.87 11.61 -0.75
C VAL A 58 35.31 11.59 -0.30
N VAL A 59 36.17 11.03 -1.15
CA VAL A 59 37.62 10.96 -0.90
C VAL A 59 38.25 12.28 -1.32
N ILE A 60 38.90 12.94 -0.37
CA ILE A 60 39.68 14.16 -0.58
C ILE A 60 41.14 13.75 -0.71
N ARG A 61 41.77 14.16 -1.81
CA ARG A 61 43.22 14.14 -1.99
C ARG A 61 43.77 15.53 -1.74
N SER A 62 44.59 15.70 -0.71
CA SER A 62 45.09 17.01 -0.27
C SER A 62 46.48 16.91 0.34
N ASN A 63 47.29 17.96 0.15
CA ASN A 63 48.56 18.18 0.87
C ASN A 63 48.45 19.29 1.93
N ARG A 64 47.22 19.67 2.29
CA ARG A 64 46.88 20.69 3.30
C ARG A 64 45.75 20.22 4.21
N ASP A 65 45.72 20.77 5.41
CA ASP A 65 44.57 20.67 6.31
C ASP A 65 43.32 21.26 5.63
N TRP A 66 42.19 20.58 5.80
CA TRP A 66 40.92 20.95 5.19
C TRP A 66 39.78 20.86 6.20
N THR A 67 38.75 21.68 5.99
CA THR A 67 37.48 21.66 6.71
C THR A 67 36.32 21.67 5.74
N ILE A 68 35.20 21.09 6.15
CA ILE A 68 33.93 21.12 5.42
C ILE A 68 33.08 22.23 6.03
N SER A 69 32.58 23.12 5.17
CA SER A 69 31.71 24.22 5.57
C SER A 69 30.41 24.17 4.78
N LEU A 70 29.31 24.25 5.52
CA LEU A 70 27.96 24.48 4.99
C LEU A 70 27.53 25.90 5.37
N SER A 71 26.67 26.50 4.56
CA SER A 71 25.91 27.67 4.99
C SER A 71 24.91 27.27 6.08
N ASP A 72 24.41 28.24 6.86
CA ASP A 72 23.39 27.98 7.87
C ASP A 72 22.14 27.35 7.26
N ASP A 73 21.71 27.82 6.07
CA ASP A 73 20.57 27.29 5.33
C ASP A 73 20.79 25.85 4.86
N ASP A 74 22.01 25.53 4.40
CA ASP A 74 22.37 24.19 3.94
C ASP A 74 22.45 23.19 5.09
N SER A 75 22.97 23.62 6.25
CA SER A 75 23.12 22.77 7.44
C SER A 75 21.77 22.27 8.02
N ALA A 76 20.66 22.88 7.61
CA ALA A 76 19.32 22.47 8.04
C ALA A 76 18.84 21.16 7.39
N TRP A 77 19.48 20.70 6.31
CA TRP A 77 19.05 19.52 5.54
C TRP A 77 20.18 18.74 4.85
N LEU A 78 21.36 19.35 4.71
CA LEU A 78 22.61 18.68 4.36
C LEU A 78 23.41 18.43 5.64
N HIS A 79 23.88 17.20 5.79
CA HIS A 79 24.58 16.78 6.98
C HIS A 79 25.93 16.20 6.62
N ILE A 80 26.94 16.50 7.45
CA ILE A 80 28.32 16.05 7.27
C ILE A 80 28.75 15.19 8.45
N PHE A 81 29.57 14.18 8.18
CA PHE A 81 30.29 13.42 9.19
C PHE A 81 31.75 13.31 8.78
N VAL A 82 32.65 13.68 9.70
CA VAL A 82 34.05 14.07 9.46
C VAL A 82 34.12 15.39 8.69
N ASP A 83 34.18 16.49 9.43
CA ASP A 83 34.15 17.87 8.94
C ASP A 83 35.53 18.55 8.91
N GLU A 84 36.59 17.84 9.31
CA GLU A 84 37.97 18.28 9.19
C GLU A 84 38.92 17.11 8.92
N GLY A 85 40.08 17.40 8.32
CA GLY A 85 41.12 16.41 8.10
C GLY A 85 42.48 17.03 7.76
N LYS A 86 43.49 16.19 7.77
CA LYS A 86 44.89 16.52 7.42
C LYS A 86 45.32 15.61 6.30
N ASP A 87 46.03 16.17 5.32
CA ASP A 87 46.38 15.47 4.08
C ASP A 87 45.14 14.82 3.42
N ASP A 88 45.28 13.59 2.91
CA ASP A 88 44.18 12.82 2.34
C ASP A 88 43.16 12.38 3.40
N GLY A 89 41.89 12.33 3.03
CA GLY A 89 40.85 11.79 3.90
C GLY A 89 39.53 11.52 3.22
N ILE A 90 38.51 11.20 4.02
CA ILE A 90 37.16 10.95 3.55
C ILE A 90 36.17 11.63 4.49
N PHE A 91 35.26 12.40 3.91
CA PHE A 91 34.07 12.85 4.62
C PHE A 91 32.85 12.11 4.10
N TYR A 92 31.79 12.10 4.90
CA TYR A 92 30.51 11.56 4.49
C TYR A 92 29.43 12.63 4.53
N TYR A 93 28.49 12.57 3.60
CA TYR A 93 27.31 13.42 3.64
C TYR A 93 26.02 12.63 3.45
N TRP A 94 24.92 13.18 3.95
CA TRP A 94 23.57 12.70 3.69
C TRP A 94 22.60 13.89 3.61
N VAL A 95 21.40 13.64 3.08
CA VAL A 95 20.48 14.68 2.62
C VAL A 95 19.09 14.33 3.13
N ASP A 96 18.46 15.22 3.90
CA ASP A 96 17.10 14.98 4.39
C ASP A 96 16.08 15.02 3.24
N PRO A 97 14.93 14.34 3.36
CA PRO A 97 13.84 14.46 2.40
C PRO A 97 13.41 15.92 2.19
N ASN A 98 12.99 16.26 0.96
CA ASN A 98 12.45 17.58 0.64
C ASN A 98 10.91 17.55 0.56
N PRO A 99 10.19 17.98 1.60
CA PRO A 99 8.72 18.02 1.57
C PRO A 99 8.18 19.20 0.74
N ALA A 100 9.02 20.17 0.35
CA ALA A 100 8.58 21.36 -0.36
C ALA A 100 8.33 21.08 -1.84
N PHE A 101 7.34 21.78 -2.42
CA PHE A 101 7.02 21.71 -3.86
C PHE A 101 7.96 22.54 -4.74
N THR A 102 9.09 22.96 -4.17
CA THR A 102 10.18 23.65 -4.86
C THR A 102 11.45 22.84 -4.65
N GLY A 103 12.23 22.67 -5.72
CA GLY A 103 13.56 22.08 -5.61
C GLY A 103 14.46 22.99 -4.77
N ARG A 104 15.50 22.41 -4.17
CA ARG A 104 16.48 23.16 -3.39
C ARG A 104 17.89 22.76 -3.79
N THR A 105 18.80 23.71 -3.71
CA THR A 105 20.22 23.53 -4.00
C THR A 105 21.02 23.94 -2.79
N GLY A 106 21.99 23.13 -2.40
CA GLY A 106 22.91 23.44 -1.32
C GLY A 106 24.35 23.14 -1.68
N HIS A 107 25.29 23.66 -0.90
CA HIS A 107 26.70 23.60 -1.23
C HIS A 107 27.51 23.02 -0.07
N ILE A 108 28.29 21.98 -0.38
CA ILE A 108 29.30 21.45 0.51
C ILE A 108 30.63 22.06 0.10
N ASN A 109 31.13 23.02 0.87
CA ASN A 109 32.38 23.71 0.58
C ASN A 109 33.54 23.05 1.32
N VAL A 110 34.64 22.83 0.62
CA VAL A 110 35.89 22.34 1.22
C VAL A 110 36.86 23.50 1.28
N VAL A 111 37.28 23.84 2.49
CA VAL A 111 38.02 25.05 2.82
C VAL A 111 39.39 24.68 3.38
N SER A 112 40.43 25.44 3.04
CA SER A 112 41.73 25.37 3.70
C SER A 112 42.14 26.77 4.14
N GLY A 113 42.24 26.99 5.46
CA GLY A 113 42.41 28.32 6.02
C GLY A 113 41.22 29.23 5.71
N SER A 114 41.43 30.26 4.88
CA SER A 114 40.37 31.21 4.46
C SER A 114 39.93 31.02 3.01
N GLU A 115 40.49 30.05 2.30
CA GLU A 115 40.26 29.83 0.88
C GLU A 115 39.31 28.64 0.69
N THR A 116 38.21 28.85 -0.05
CA THR A 116 37.38 27.74 -0.55
C THR A 116 38.09 27.12 -1.74
N LEU A 117 38.51 25.87 -1.59
CA LEU A 117 39.34 25.19 -2.58
C LEU A 117 38.49 24.47 -3.64
N ASN A 118 37.38 23.87 -3.21
CA ASN A 118 36.45 23.14 -4.09
C ASN A 118 35.09 22.97 -3.39
N GLY A 119 34.08 22.51 -4.12
CA GLY A 119 32.77 22.23 -3.53
C GLY A 119 31.96 21.21 -4.29
N ILE A 120 30.92 20.71 -3.63
CA ILE A 120 29.90 19.85 -4.21
C ILE A 120 28.58 20.60 -4.15
N GLU A 121 27.97 20.80 -5.31
CA GLU A 121 26.61 21.30 -5.45
C GLU A 121 25.64 20.12 -5.31
N VAL A 122 24.72 20.18 -4.35
CA VAL A 122 23.68 19.17 -4.13
C VAL A 122 22.36 19.75 -4.60
N ILE A 123 21.84 19.23 -5.71
CA ILE A 123 20.55 19.63 -6.28
C ILE A 123 19.52 18.57 -5.88
N GLN A 124 18.55 18.96 -5.05
CA GLN A 124 17.49 18.07 -4.60
C GLN A 124 16.15 18.40 -5.27
N ALA A 125 15.50 17.36 -5.80
CA ALA A 125 14.21 17.47 -6.46
C ALA A 125 13.10 18.03 -5.53
N ALA A 126 12.12 18.70 -6.15
CA ALA A 126 10.89 19.14 -5.49
C ALA A 126 9.97 17.95 -5.20
N SER A 127 9.24 18.02 -4.08
CA SER A 127 8.07 17.16 -3.87
C SER A 127 7.04 17.35 -4.99
N VAL A 128 6.34 16.28 -5.36
CA VAL A 128 5.28 16.33 -6.37
C VAL A 128 3.93 16.52 -5.66
N PRO A 129 3.15 17.57 -5.95
CA PRO A 129 1.84 17.77 -5.35
C PRO A 129 0.85 16.71 -5.85
N THR A 130 0.16 16.05 -4.93
CA THR A 130 -0.80 14.97 -5.24
C THR A 130 -2.07 15.10 -4.43
N VAL A 131 -3.18 14.75 -5.06
CA VAL A 131 -4.47 14.49 -4.41
C VAL A 131 -5.23 13.46 -5.24
N ALA A 132 -5.74 12.42 -4.58
CA ALA A 132 -6.42 11.31 -5.22
C ALA A 132 -7.48 10.72 -4.29
N ILE A 133 -8.64 10.39 -4.85
CA ILE A 133 -9.61 9.54 -4.18
C ILE A 133 -9.08 8.10 -4.24
N VAL A 134 -8.93 7.46 -3.09
CA VAL A 134 -8.44 6.08 -3.01
C VAL A 134 -9.53 5.14 -3.52
N GLY A 135 -9.19 4.09 -4.29
CA GLY A 135 -10.18 3.11 -4.77
C GLY A 135 -11.22 3.66 -5.76
N ALA A 136 -10.91 4.75 -6.47
CA ALA A 136 -11.88 5.42 -7.37
C ALA A 136 -12.20 4.67 -8.67
N GLU A 137 -11.41 3.66 -9.04
CA GLU A 137 -11.35 3.02 -10.36
C GLU A 137 -12.70 2.44 -10.80
N ASN A 138 -13.43 1.84 -9.86
CA ASN A 138 -14.75 1.22 -10.08
C ASN A 138 -15.91 2.05 -9.53
N GLY A 139 -15.64 3.24 -9.01
CA GLY A 139 -16.60 4.00 -8.22
C GLY A 139 -16.87 3.40 -6.84
N TYR A 140 -17.79 4.03 -6.13
CA TYR A 140 -18.28 3.59 -4.83
C TYR A 140 -19.73 3.15 -4.94
N THR A 141 -20.09 2.08 -4.24
CA THR A 141 -21.49 1.62 -4.18
C THR A 141 -22.06 1.83 -2.77
N ALA A 142 -23.30 2.30 -2.70
CA ALA A 142 -24.07 2.43 -1.49
C ALA A 142 -25.40 1.68 -1.59
N LEU A 143 -25.82 1.10 -0.47
CA LEU A 143 -27.13 0.44 -0.37
C LEU A 143 -28.27 1.46 -0.49
N PRO A 144 -29.50 1.03 -0.86
CA PRO A 144 -30.67 1.91 -0.91
C PRO A 144 -31.07 2.47 0.46
N THR A 145 -30.51 1.96 1.55
CA THR A 145 -30.82 2.44 2.90
C THR A 145 -30.17 3.79 3.18
N LYS A 146 -30.80 4.57 4.08
CA LYS A 146 -30.18 5.79 4.60
C LYS A 146 -28.86 5.42 5.30
N SER A 147 -27.76 6.00 4.86
CA SER A 147 -26.43 5.61 5.30
C SER A 147 -25.44 6.78 5.23
N GLN A 148 -24.29 6.62 5.89
CA GLN A 148 -23.14 7.50 5.73
C GLN A 148 -22.04 6.72 5.00
N LEU A 149 -21.54 7.28 3.91
CA LEU A 149 -20.41 6.79 3.14
C LEU A 149 -19.13 7.53 3.58
N LYS A 150 -18.02 6.79 3.71
CA LYS A 150 -16.71 7.32 4.03
C LYS A 150 -15.79 7.09 2.83
N VAL A 151 -15.35 8.17 2.19
CA VAL A 151 -14.51 8.11 0.99
C VAL A 151 -13.08 8.54 1.33
N PRO A 152 -12.10 7.61 1.37
CA PRO A 152 -10.70 7.94 1.63
C PRO A 152 -10.06 8.78 0.52
N VAL A 153 -9.21 9.71 0.92
CA VAL A 153 -8.45 10.64 0.08
C VAL A 153 -6.98 10.56 0.48
N SER A 154 -6.10 10.38 -0.51
CA SER A 154 -4.65 10.41 -0.36
C SER A 154 -4.09 11.66 -1.03
N GLY A 155 -3.20 12.38 -0.37
CA GLY A 155 -2.57 13.56 -0.93
C GLY A 155 -1.62 14.24 0.03
N ASN A 156 -0.75 15.11 -0.50
CA ASN A 156 0.21 15.90 0.27
C ASN A 156 -0.06 17.41 0.20
N ILE A 157 -1.17 17.82 -0.42
CA ILE A 157 -1.63 19.20 -0.50
C ILE A 157 -2.90 19.42 0.31
N THR A 158 -3.22 20.68 0.58
CA THR A 158 -4.57 21.06 1.04
C THR A 158 -5.57 20.89 -0.10
N TRP A 159 -6.75 20.38 0.22
CA TRP A 159 -7.79 20.04 -0.75
C TRP A 159 -9.18 20.32 -0.19
N THR A 160 -10.14 20.45 -1.10
CA THR A 160 -11.57 20.55 -0.83
C THR A 160 -12.33 19.47 -1.60
N ALA A 161 -13.60 19.25 -1.27
CA ALA A 161 -14.45 18.29 -1.97
C ALA A 161 -15.82 18.90 -2.30
N SER A 162 -16.39 18.45 -3.42
CA SER A 162 -17.70 18.84 -3.89
C SER A 162 -18.45 17.64 -4.47
N LEU A 163 -19.78 17.68 -4.37
CA LEU A 163 -20.65 16.74 -5.06
C LEU A 163 -21.35 17.45 -6.21
N GLU A 164 -21.54 16.72 -7.30
CA GLU A 164 -22.56 17.07 -8.29
C GLU A 164 -23.92 17.26 -7.59
N GLN A 165 -24.72 18.20 -8.08
CA GLN A 165 -25.96 18.57 -7.41
C GLN A 165 -26.92 17.38 -7.33
N ALA A 166 -27.21 16.95 -6.11
CA ALA A 166 -28.18 15.91 -5.78
C ALA A 166 -28.93 16.32 -4.50
N ASP A 167 -30.22 16.02 -4.42
CA ASP A 167 -31.05 16.24 -3.23
C ASP A 167 -30.94 15.10 -2.20
N TRP A 168 -30.35 13.97 -2.61
CA TRP A 168 -30.24 12.75 -1.82
C TRP A 168 -28.83 12.47 -1.31
N ALA A 169 -27.83 13.26 -1.67
CA ALA A 169 -26.44 13.10 -1.24
C ALA A 169 -25.87 14.43 -0.75
N LYS A 170 -25.14 14.42 0.36
CA LYS A 170 -24.56 15.63 0.96
C LYS A 170 -23.21 15.32 1.62
N ILE A 171 -22.22 16.17 1.39
CA ILE A 171 -20.98 16.18 2.19
C ILE A 171 -21.31 16.71 3.60
N ASP A 172 -21.09 15.87 4.61
CA ASP A 172 -21.29 16.23 6.01
C ASP A 172 -20.08 16.99 6.56
N SER A 173 -18.88 16.47 6.30
CA SER A 173 -17.61 17.03 6.78
C SER A 173 -16.43 16.50 5.98
N LEU A 174 -15.30 17.21 6.08
CA LEU A 174 -14.01 16.80 5.55
C LEU A 174 -13.08 16.46 6.71
N GLY A 175 -12.52 15.24 6.70
CA GLY A 175 -11.39 14.85 7.53
C GLY A 175 -10.06 15.23 6.87
N LYS A 176 -8.95 14.84 7.51
CA LYS A 176 -7.61 15.04 6.95
C LYS A 176 -7.39 14.27 5.65
N ASP A 177 -7.99 13.09 5.56
CA ASP A 177 -7.79 12.06 4.53
C ASP A 177 -9.11 11.37 4.14
N THR A 178 -10.25 11.97 4.45
CA THR A 178 -11.57 11.33 4.27
C THR A 178 -12.65 12.35 3.97
N VAL A 179 -13.54 12.06 3.03
CA VAL A 179 -14.81 12.77 2.82
C VAL A 179 -15.95 11.97 3.45
N TYR A 180 -16.75 12.60 4.32
CA TYR A 180 -17.93 11.98 4.92
C TYR A 180 -19.19 12.45 4.20
N ILE A 181 -19.98 11.52 3.67
CA ILE A 181 -21.13 11.81 2.82
C ILE A 181 -22.37 11.11 3.39
N SER A 182 -23.43 11.87 3.67
CA SER A 182 -24.73 11.32 3.99
C SER A 182 -25.53 11.04 2.71
N LEU A 183 -26.16 9.88 2.66
CA LEU A 183 -27.02 9.43 1.58
C LEU A 183 -28.43 9.17 2.12
N GLU A 184 -29.44 9.82 1.55
CA GLU A 184 -30.83 9.55 1.85
C GLU A 184 -31.25 8.17 1.32
N LYS A 185 -32.33 7.61 1.90
CA LYS A 185 -32.89 6.34 1.42
C LYS A 185 -33.26 6.47 -0.06
N ASN A 186 -32.85 5.49 -0.88
CA ASN A 186 -33.34 5.36 -2.24
C ASN A 186 -34.67 4.61 -2.24
N THR A 187 -35.68 5.18 -2.87
CA THR A 187 -37.02 4.60 -3.05
C THR A 187 -37.37 4.39 -4.53
N GLY A 188 -36.46 4.73 -5.45
CA GLY A 188 -36.66 4.60 -6.90
C GLY A 188 -35.53 3.80 -7.56
N ASP A 189 -35.34 3.97 -8.85
CA ASP A 189 -34.27 3.28 -9.59
C ASP A 189 -32.87 3.61 -9.02
N LYS A 190 -31.86 2.83 -9.45
CA LYS A 190 -30.46 3.14 -9.13
C LYS A 190 -30.16 4.60 -9.50
N ARG A 191 -29.39 5.28 -8.66
CA ARG A 191 -29.03 6.69 -8.87
C ARG A 191 -27.55 6.92 -8.59
N THR A 192 -26.97 7.94 -9.20
CA THR A 192 -25.53 8.21 -9.15
C THR A 192 -25.25 9.67 -8.85
N VAL A 193 -24.16 9.95 -8.14
CA VAL A 193 -23.63 11.30 -7.94
C VAL A 193 -22.11 11.29 -8.11
N THR A 194 -21.56 12.33 -8.72
CA THR A 194 -20.11 12.48 -8.88
C THR A 194 -19.53 13.20 -7.66
N LEU A 195 -18.51 12.62 -7.03
CA LEU A 195 -17.66 13.27 -6.04
C LEU A 195 -16.38 13.76 -6.71
N THR A 196 -16.03 15.01 -6.48
CA THR A 196 -14.77 15.60 -6.93
C THR A 196 -13.99 16.15 -5.73
N VAL A 197 -12.74 15.72 -5.61
CA VAL A 197 -11.74 16.30 -4.70
C VAL A 197 -10.79 17.16 -5.53
N GLN A 198 -10.47 18.36 -5.04
CA GLN A 198 -9.67 19.35 -5.74
C GLN A 198 -8.64 19.99 -4.81
N GLY A 199 -7.41 20.19 -5.29
CA GLY A 199 -6.38 20.93 -4.56
C GLY A 199 -6.75 22.41 -4.35
N GLU A 200 -6.23 23.05 -3.32
CA GLU A 200 -6.50 24.46 -3.05
C GLU A 200 -5.41 25.41 -3.61
N GLY A 201 -5.79 26.68 -3.82
CA GLY A 201 -4.88 27.74 -4.23
C GLY A 201 -4.15 27.43 -5.55
N GLN A 202 -2.82 27.42 -5.50
CA GLN A 202 -1.97 27.14 -6.67
C GLN A 202 -2.11 25.70 -7.20
N PHE A 203 -2.71 24.79 -6.42
CA PHE A 203 -2.95 23.39 -6.79
C PHE A 203 -4.38 23.13 -7.27
N SER A 204 -5.16 24.19 -7.54
CA SER A 204 -6.56 24.09 -8.00
C SER A 204 -6.76 23.35 -9.32
N SER A 205 -5.71 23.16 -10.12
CA SER A 205 -5.77 22.31 -11.32
C SER A 205 -5.68 20.81 -11.03
N LEU A 206 -5.26 20.39 -9.82
CA LEU A 206 -5.19 18.98 -9.43
C LEU A 206 -6.56 18.53 -8.93
N THR A 207 -7.15 17.56 -9.62
CA THR A 207 -8.48 17.04 -9.33
C THR A 207 -8.51 15.53 -9.40
N SER A 208 -9.30 14.91 -8.55
CA SER A 208 -9.65 13.49 -8.62
C SER A 208 -11.16 13.36 -8.46
N SER A 209 -11.80 12.53 -9.28
CA SER A 209 -13.25 12.33 -9.24
C SER A 209 -13.61 10.85 -9.26
N THR A 210 -14.75 10.52 -8.65
CA THR A 210 -15.31 9.17 -8.66
C THR A 210 -16.83 9.22 -8.67
N VAL A 211 -17.46 8.16 -9.17
CA VAL A 211 -18.93 8.02 -9.17
C VAL A 211 -19.36 7.25 -7.94
N ILE A 212 -20.33 7.78 -7.20
CA ILE A 212 -21.03 7.09 -6.13
C ILE A 212 -22.37 6.60 -6.68
N THR A 213 -22.60 5.29 -6.68
CA THR A 213 -23.84 4.64 -7.12
C THR A 213 -24.64 4.17 -5.92
N GLN A 214 -25.85 4.68 -5.73
CA GLN A 214 -26.80 4.14 -4.74
C GLN A 214 -27.76 3.17 -5.42
N SER A 215 -27.80 1.94 -4.92
CA SER A 215 -28.64 0.84 -5.40
C SER A 215 -30.15 1.15 -5.27
N ALA A 216 -30.97 0.44 -6.07
CA ALA A 216 -32.43 0.50 -5.99
C ALA A 216 -32.97 -0.20 -4.71
N PRO A 217 -34.22 0.10 -4.27
CA PRO A 217 -34.90 -0.56 -3.16
C PRO A 217 -34.85 -2.09 -3.21
N GLY A 218 -34.97 -2.72 -2.05
CA GLY A 218 -34.97 -4.18 -1.90
C GLY A 218 -33.58 -4.79 -1.83
N ILE A 219 -32.51 -4.12 -2.27
CA ILE A 219 -31.14 -4.64 -2.11
C ILE A 219 -30.67 -4.44 -0.66
N ILE A 220 -30.45 -5.55 0.05
CA ILE A 220 -30.02 -5.60 1.46
C ILE A 220 -28.49 -5.65 1.55
N PHE A 221 -27.85 -6.42 0.68
CA PHE A 221 -26.40 -6.61 0.63
C PHE A 221 -25.98 -6.75 -0.83
N TYR A 222 -24.87 -6.12 -1.20
CA TYR A 222 -24.28 -6.29 -2.52
C TYR A 222 -22.76 -6.19 -2.46
N GLU A 223 -22.09 -7.22 -2.97
CA GLU A 223 -20.65 -7.35 -2.99
C GLU A 223 -20.17 -7.75 -4.39
N ARG A 224 -19.17 -7.04 -4.89
CA ARG A 224 -18.49 -7.30 -6.18
C ARG A 224 -16.98 -7.48 -6.05
N PHE A 225 -16.48 -7.40 -4.82
CA PHE A 225 -15.06 -7.44 -4.49
C PHE A 225 -14.19 -6.48 -5.32
N ASP A 226 -14.77 -5.40 -5.85
CA ASP A 226 -14.08 -4.37 -6.64
C ASP A 226 -12.96 -3.68 -5.86
N TRP A 227 -13.00 -3.78 -4.53
CA TRP A 227 -11.98 -3.27 -3.61
C TRP A 227 -10.80 -4.23 -3.45
N MET A 228 -10.91 -5.49 -3.86
CA MET A 228 -9.79 -6.42 -3.94
C MET A 228 -9.03 -6.21 -5.25
N GLN A 229 -7.77 -5.83 -5.13
CA GLN A 229 -6.92 -5.42 -6.26
C GLN A 229 -5.69 -6.30 -6.45
N GLU A 230 -5.59 -7.38 -5.69
CA GLU A 230 -4.45 -8.28 -5.72
C GLU A 230 -4.45 -9.16 -6.98
N GLY A 231 -3.33 -9.21 -7.69
CA GLY A 231 -3.17 -10.00 -8.91
C GLY A 231 -3.38 -9.20 -10.20
N LYS A 232 -3.35 -9.93 -11.32
CA LYS A 232 -3.47 -9.36 -12.67
C LYS A 232 -4.88 -8.86 -12.98
N GLU A 233 -5.04 -8.14 -14.09
CA GLU A 233 -6.34 -7.70 -14.62
C GLU A 233 -6.70 -8.57 -15.82
N ASP A 234 -7.28 -9.74 -15.56
CA ASP A 234 -7.85 -10.62 -16.58
C ASP A 234 -9.06 -11.40 -16.03
N PHE A 235 -9.74 -12.17 -16.90
CA PHE A 235 -10.91 -12.98 -16.55
C PHE A 235 -10.54 -14.31 -15.86
N TYR A 236 -9.25 -14.60 -15.67
CA TYR A 236 -8.73 -15.83 -15.10
C TYR A 236 -8.38 -15.63 -13.61
N TYR A 237 -7.77 -16.65 -13.00
CA TYR A 237 -7.26 -16.52 -11.64
C TYR A 237 -6.15 -15.46 -11.62
N ASN A 238 -6.44 -14.32 -11.00
CA ASN A 238 -5.55 -13.19 -10.90
C ASN A 238 -4.46 -13.50 -9.87
N TYR A 239 -3.39 -14.16 -10.30
CA TYR A 239 -2.22 -14.44 -9.47
C TYR A 239 -1.35 -13.18 -9.30
N PRO A 240 -0.71 -13.00 -8.13
CA PRO A 240 -0.90 -13.80 -6.91
C PRO A 240 -2.27 -13.54 -6.28
N GLU A 241 -2.84 -14.56 -5.61
CA GLU A 241 -4.00 -14.38 -4.73
C GLU A 241 -3.49 -14.32 -3.28
N VAL A 242 -4.02 -13.41 -2.47
CA VAL A 242 -3.53 -13.18 -1.11
C VAL A 242 -4.47 -13.77 -0.08
N ASN A 243 -3.89 -14.54 0.85
CA ASN A 243 -4.62 -15.14 1.96
C ASN A 243 -5.17 -14.08 2.91
N TYR A 244 -6.35 -14.31 3.48
CA TYR A 244 -7.05 -13.42 4.41
C TYR A 244 -6.15 -12.90 5.56
N THR A 245 -5.24 -13.73 6.07
CA THR A 245 -4.30 -13.31 7.14
C THR A 245 -3.43 -12.11 6.75
N LYS A 246 -3.16 -11.96 5.45
CA LYS A 246 -2.32 -10.91 4.87
C LYS A 246 -3.12 -9.73 4.30
N TRP A 247 -4.45 -9.78 4.36
CA TRP A 247 -5.25 -8.62 3.97
C TRP A 247 -4.94 -7.43 4.89
N SER A 248 -4.91 -6.25 4.28
CA SER A 248 -4.81 -4.96 4.95
C SER A 248 -6.01 -4.73 5.87
N ASP A 249 -5.88 -3.77 6.79
CA ASP A 249 -6.97 -3.40 7.69
C ASP A 249 -8.18 -2.84 6.93
N ALA A 250 -7.94 -2.17 5.80
CA ALA A 250 -9.02 -1.65 4.94
C ALA A 250 -9.81 -2.79 4.26
N GLU A 251 -9.13 -3.81 3.77
CA GLU A 251 -9.74 -5.01 3.18
C GLU A 251 -10.51 -5.82 4.23
N LYS A 252 -9.92 -6.04 5.42
CA LYS A 252 -10.64 -6.68 6.54
C LYS A 252 -11.81 -5.84 7.03
N GLY A 253 -11.72 -4.52 6.91
CA GLY A 253 -12.78 -3.56 7.24
C GLY A 253 -14.07 -3.73 6.42
N GLN A 254 -14.03 -4.48 5.31
CA GLN A 254 -15.21 -4.83 4.52
C GLN A 254 -16.09 -5.89 5.20
N GLY A 255 -15.61 -6.49 6.29
CA GLY A 255 -16.42 -7.34 7.20
C GLY A 255 -16.51 -8.82 6.80
N TRP A 256 -15.87 -9.22 5.70
CA TRP A 256 -15.72 -10.63 5.35
C TRP A 256 -14.75 -11.34 6.30
N THR A 257 -15.10 -12.56 6.70
CA THR A 257 -14.30 -13.38 7.61
C THR A 257 -14.26 -14.84 7.16
N THR A 258 -13.57 -15.68 7.90
CA THR A 258 -13.42 -17.12 7.64
C THR A 258 -13.42 -17.86 8.98
N LEU A 259 -14.02 -19.04 8.99
CA LEU A 259 -13.99 -20.00 10.10
C LEU A 259 -12.73 -20.87 10.05
N GLY A 260 -12.04 -20.91 8.90
CA GLY A 260 -10.80 -21.65 8.67
C GLY A 260 -9.68 -20.78 8.08
N ASP A 261 -8.66 -21.43 7.51
CA ASP A 261 -7.45 -20.73 7.03
C ASP A 261 -7.42 -20.53 5.51
N CYS A 262 -8.32 -21.16 4.76
CA CYS A 262 -8.24 -21.27 3.31
C CYS A 262 -9.15 -20.27 2.57
N PHE A 263 -9.11 -19.01 3.01
CA PHE A 263 -9.80 -17.88 2.41
C PHE A 263 -8.77 -16.92 1.78
N TYR A 264 -9.00 -16.54 0.52
CA TYR A 264 -8.08 -15.72 -0.27
C TYR A 264 -8.86 -14.69 -1.07
N GLY A 265 -8.22 -13.60 -1.44
CA GLY A 265 -8.75 -12.65 -2.41
C GLY A 265 -7.86 -12.55 -3.63
N GLY A 266 -8.49 -12.36 -4.78
CA GLY A 266 -7.89 -11.95 -6.03
C GLY A 266 -8.63 -10.74 -6.58
N ARG A 267 -8.12 -10.15 -7.67
CA ARG A 267 -8.69 -8.93 -8.24
C ARG A 267 -10.13 -9.17 -8.67
N GLY A 268 -11.08 -8.51 -8.00
CA GLY A 268 -12.53 -8.61 -8.27
C GLY A 268 -13.20 -9.91 -7.81
N TYR A 269 -12.58 -10.74 -6.97
CA TYR A 269 -13.23 -11.96 -6.46
C TYR A 269 -12.59 -12.46 -5.16
N ILE A 270 -13.30 -13.37 -4.48
CA ILE A 270 -12.70 -14.19 -3.41
C ILE A 270 -12.55 -15.64 -3.85
N LYS A 271 -11.52 -16.32 -3.35
CA LYS A 271 -11.30 -17.75 -3.54
C LYS A 271 -11.37 -18.48 -2.20
N ILE A 272 -12.10 -19.58 -2.20
CA ILE A 272 -12.15 -20.52 -1.09
C ILE A 272 -11.48 -21.85 -1.46
N GLY A 273 -10.61 -22.32 -0.57
CA GLY A 273 -9.96 -23.63 -0.65
C GLY A 273 -8.54 -23.62 -1.23
N LYS A 274 -7.90 -24.78 -1.06
CA LYS A 274 -6.64 -25.19 -1.71
C LYS A 274 -6.62 -26.72 -1.81
N THR A 275 -5.52 -27.26 -2.32
CA THR A 275 -5.31 -28.72 -2.32
C THR A 275 -5.41 -29.30 -0.91
N ASN A 276 -6.25 -30.32 -0.76
CA ASN A 276 -6.57 -31.09 0.46
C ASN A 276 -7.24 -30.32 1.59
N ASP A 277 -7.72 -29.10 1.34
CA ASP A 277 -8.23 -28.22 2.39
C ASP A 277 -9.32 -27.33 1.82
N ALA A 278 -10.57 -27.61 2.18
CA ALA A 278 -11.72 -26.82 1.78
C ALA A 278 -11.75 -25.52 2.59
N GLY A 279 -11.84 -24.39 1.88
CA GLY A 279 -11.97 -23.08 2.51
C GLY A 279 -13.41 -22.66 2.66
N ASP A 280 -13.59 -21.58 3.39
CA ASP A 280 -14.87 -20.93 3.58
C ASP A 280 -14.76 -19.40 3.54
N ALA A 281 -15.89 -18.76 3.37
CA ALA A 281 -16.04 -17.31 3.46
C ALA A 281 -17.35 -16.99 4.18
N VAL A 282 -17.28 -16.13 5.19
CA VAL A 282 -18.42 -15.66 5.97
C VAL A 282 -18.68 -14.20 5.63
N SER A 283 -19.90 -13.89 5.19
CA SER A 283 -20.31 -12.53 4.86
C SER A 283 -20.40 -11.64 6.11
N PRO A 284 -20.38 -10.31 5.96
CA PRO A 284 -20.88 -9.41 6.99
C PRO A 284 -22.34 -9.76 7.37
N PRO A 285 -22.80 -9.43 8.60
CA PRO A 285 -24.20 -9.56 8.96
C PRO A 285 -25.09 -8.65 8.11
N LEU A 286 -26.31 -9.11 7.81
CA LEU A 286 -27.31 -8.38 7.01
C LEU A 286 -27.97 -7.23 7.81
N THR A 287 -27.16 -6.35 8.40
CA THR A 287 -27.58 -5.28 9.35
C THR A 287 -28.60 -4.27 8.81
N ALA A 288 -28.79 -4.25 7.48
CA ALA A 288 -29.84 -3.47 6.83
C ALA A 288 -31.25 -3.99 7.15
N ILE A 289 -31.42 -5.28 7.45
CA ILE A 289 -32.71 -5.88 7.84
C ILE A 289 -33.14 -5.35 9.22
N LYS A 290 -34.40 -4.90 9.33
CA LYS A 290 -34.95 -4.32 10.59
C LYS A 290 -36.00 -5.18 11.27
N GLN A 291 -36.54 -6.15 10.56
CA GLN A 291 -37.50 -7.13 11.03
C GLN A 291 -37.27 -8.43 10.25
N PRO A 292 -37.67 -9.61 10.74
CA PRO A 292 -37.57 -10.84 9.97
C PRO A 292 -38.11 -10.67 8.55
N THR A 293 -37.27 -10.92 7.54
CA THR A 293 -37.54 -10.61 6.13
C THR A 293 -37.15 -11.80 5.26
N ASP A 294 -38.00 -12.14 4.31
CA ASP A 294 -37.69 -13.14 3.30
C ASP A 294 -36.81 -12.50 2.22
N VAL A 295 -35.74 -13.18 1.84
CA VAL A 295 -34.75 -12.65 0.91
C VAL A 295 -34.33 -13.70 -0.09
N VAL A 296 -34.00 -13.25 -1.29
CA VAL A 296 -33.34 -14.05 -2.30
C VAL A 296 -31.88 -13.66 -2.42
N VAL A 297 -31.03 -14.68 -2.44
CA VAL A 297 -29.58 -14.55 -2.59
C VAL A 297 -29.22 -14.99 -3.99
N THR A 298 -28.52 -14.14 -4.73
CA THR A 298 -27.91 -14.46 -6.03
C THR A 298 -26.42 -14.22 -5.96
N PHE A 299 -25.63 -15.05 -6.61
CA PHE A 299 -24.18 -14.88 -6.66
C PHE A 299 -23.60 -15.56 -7.89
N LYS A 300 -22.34 -15.24 -8.21
CA LYS A 300 -21.57 -15.97 -9.21
C LYS A 300 -20.52 -16.84 -8.57
N CYS A 301 -20.29 -18.01 -9.15
CA CYS A 301 -19.22 -18.91 -8.76
C CYS A 301 -18.64 -19.65 -9.98
N ILE A 302 -17.31 -19.75 -10.04
CA ILE A 302 -16.60 -20.57 -11.03
C ILE A 302 -15.61 -21.50 -10.32
N GLY A 303 -15.29 -22.61 -10.95
CA GLY A 303 -14.35 -23.59 -10.42
C GLY A 303 -12.91 -23.31 -10.81
N TYR A 304 -11.97 -23.97 -10.14
CA TYR A 304 -10.55 -23.88 -10.44
C TYR A 304 -10.07 -24.93 -11.45
N MET A 305 -9.14 -24.52 -12.30
CA MET A 305 -8.42 -25.31 -13.28
C MET A 305 -6.92 -25.04 -13.13
N ALA A 306 -6.14 -26.11 -13.00
CA ALA A 306 -4.69 -26.03 -12.96
C ALA A 306 -4.11 -25.73 -14.35
N SER A 307 -2.87 -25.24 -14.39
CA SER A 307 -2.13 -24.93 -15.62
C SER A 307 -1.93 -26.12 -16.58
N ASN A 308 -2.21 -27.35 -16.14
CA ASN A 308 -2.20 -28.55 -16.97
C ASN A 308 -3.58 -28.95 -17.50
N GLY A 309 -4.60 -28.10 -17.35
CA GLY A 309 -5.97 -28.32 -17.78
C GLY A 309 -6.80 -29.25 -16.88
N LYS A 310 -6.28 -29.65 -15.71
CA LYS A 310 -7.07 -30.44 -14.76
C LYS A 310 -7.95 -29.53 -13.92
N VAL A 311 -9.25 -29.79 -13.95
CA VAL A 311 -10.23 -29.12 -13.09
C VAL A 311 -10.27 -29.76 -11.71
N ASP A 312 -10.48 -28.92 -10.69
CA ASP A 312 -10.82 -29.37 -9.34
C ASP A 312 -12.28 -29.87 -9.30
N ASP A 313 -12.67 -30.45 -8.16
CA ASP A 313 -14.10 -30.68 -7.89
C ASP A 313 -14.84 -29.33 -7.81
N GLY A 314 -16.14 -29.36 -8.17
CA GLY A 314 -17.01 -28.18 -8.24
C GLY A 314 -18.11 -28.20 -7.18
N VAL A 315 -17.84 -28.60 -5.94
CA VAL A 315 -18.87 -28.66 -4.88
C VAL A 315 -18.91 -27.36 -4.09
N LEU A 316 -20.03 -26.66 -4.10
CA LEU A 316 -20.27 -25.46 -3.29
C LEU A 316 -21.42 -25.72 -2.32
N LYS A 317 -21.23 -25.35 -1.05
CA LYS A 317 -22.27 -25.38 -0.03
C LYS A 317 -22.44 -24.01 0.57
N VAL A 318 -23.68 -23.57 0.76
CA VAL A 318 -23.98 -22.27 1.37
C VAL A 318 -24.89 -22.47 2.58
N GLY A 319 -24.41 -22.08 3.76
CA GLY A 319 -25.12 -22.16 5.03
C GLY A 319 -25.47 -20.79 5.59
N LEU A 320 -26.12 -20.78 6.75
CA LEU A 320 -26.39 -19.57 7.54
C LEU A 320 -25.70 -19.65 8.90
N ILE A 321 -25.13 -18.52 9.32
CA ILE A 321 -24.83 -18.25 10.72
C ILE A 321 -25.89 -17.24 11.20
N GLY A 322 -26.51 -17.51 12.35
CA GLY A 322 -27.61 -16.70 12.86
C GLY A 322 -28.99 -17.13 12.35
N PRO A 323 -30.03 -16.30 12.56
CA PRO A 323 -31.42 -16.62 12.21
C PRO A 323 -31.67 -16.74 10.70
N GLY A 324 -32.74 -17.44 10.35
CA GLY A 324 -33.20 -17.65 8.97
C GLY A 324 -33.25 -19.13 8.59
N GLN A 325 -33.98 -19.45 7.52
CA GLN A 325 -34.10 -20.81 7.00
C GLN A 325 -33.86 -20.83 5.49
N ILE A 326 -32.91 -21.65 5.05
CA ILE A 326 -32.60 -21.83 3.62
C ILE A 326 -33.73 -22.59 2.93
N GLN A 327 -34.10 -22.12 1.74
CA GLN A 327 -34.90 -22.82 0.75
C GLN A 327 -34.13 -22.84 -0.58
N SER A 328 -33.76 -24.03 -1.03
CA SER A 328 -33.02 -24.26 -2.27
C SER A 328 -33.50 -25.56 -2.92
N ASP A 329 -33.28 -25.71 -4.22
CA ASP A 329 -33.62 -26.92 -4.99
C ASP A 329 -32.90 -28.16 -4.45
N ALA A 330 -31.66 -27.98 -3.98
CA ALA A 330 -30.87 -29.02 -3.36
C ALA A 330 -30.40 -28.57 -1.97
N MET A 331 -30.71 -29.40 -0.99
CA MET A 331 -30.37 -29.20 0.41
C MET A 331 -29.39 -30.29 0.86
N GLY A 332 -28.47 -29.93 1.75
CA GLY A 332 -27.52 -30.85 2.35
C GLY A 332 -27.14 -30.45 3.76
N THR A 333 -26.11 -31.12 4.29
CA THR A 333 -25.48 -30.74 5.55
C THR A 333 -23.97 -30.67 5.42
N ILE A 334 -23.34 -29.85 6.26
CA ILE A 334 -21.89 -29.81 6.41
C ILE A 334 -21.51 -29.56 7.87
N GLU A 335 -20.49 -30.27 8.34
CA GLU A 335 -19.89 -30.02 9.65
C GLU A 335 -18.75 -29.01 9.49
N ILE A 336 -18.82 -27.90 10.23
CA ILE A 336 -17.79 -26.84 10.27
C ILE A 336 -17.44 -26.60 11.73
N GLY A 337 -16.18 -26.83 12.10
CA GLY A 337 -15.71 -26.64 13.48
C GLY A 337 -16.52 -27.39 14.54
N GLY A 338 -17.04 -28.58 14.22
CA GLY A 338 -17.88 -29.39 15.13
C GLY A 338 -19.36 -29.02 15.16
N THR A 339 -19.79 -28.01 14.39
CA THR A 339 -21.19 -27.62 14.26
C THR A 339 -21.75 -28.08 12.92
N ASN A 340 -22.94 -28.69 12.93
CA ASN A 340 -23.63 -29.12 11.70
C ASN A 340 -24.55 -28.01 11.18
N TYR A 341 -24.34 -27.61 9.94
CA TYR A 341 -25.13 -26.61 9.23
C TYR A 341 -26.02 -27.30 8.20
N SER A 342 -27.28 -26.85 8.10
CA SER A 342 -28.10 -27.11 6.91
C SER A 342 -27.67 -26.13 5.82
N VAL A 343 -27.50 -26.62 4.60
CA VAL A 343 -26.94 -25.83 3.50
C VAL A 343 -27.72 -26.01 2.21
N ALA A 344 -27.74 -24.96 1.39
CA ALA A 344 -27.98 -25.11 -0.04
C ALA A 344 -26.76 -25.78 -0.68
N ASP A 345 -26.98 -26.77 -1.54
CA ASP A 345 -25.93 -27.58 -2.17
C ASP A 345 -25.90 -27.30 -3.69
N PHE A 346 -24.74 -26.93 -4.21
CA PHE A 346 -24.58 -26.53 -5.61
C PHE A 346 -23.42 -27.28 -6.27
N THR A 347 -23.59 -27.58 -7.55
CA THR A 347 -22.51 -28.08 -8.42
C THR A 347 -22.08 -26.97 -9.37
N VAL A 348 -20.83 -26.56 -9.25
CA VAL A 348 -20.16 -25.60 -10.13
C VAL A 348 -19.60 -26.35 -11.34
N THR A 349 -20.04 -25.94 -12.53
CA THR A 349 -19.68 -26.59 -13.80
C THR A 349 -18.94 -25.68 -14.76
N VAL A 350 -18.86 -24.38 -14.44
CA VAL A 350 -18.13 -23.40 -15.23
C VAL A 350 -16.71 -23.28 -14.70
N PHE A 351 -15.74 -23.41 -15.59
CA PHE A 351 -14.32 -23.33 -15.31
C PHE A 351 -13.66 -22.45 -16.39
N PRO A 352 -12.62 -21.68 -16.04
CA PRO A 352 -11.74 -21.03 -17.00
C PRO A 352 -11.14 -21.99 -18.03
N ASP A 353 -10.70 -21.43 -19.15
CA ASP A 353 -10.11 -22.20 -20.25
C ASP A 353 -8.79 -22.87 -19.88
N SER A 354 -8.54 -24.02 -20.51
CA SER A 354 -7.24 -24.68 -20.38
C SER A 354 -6.21 -24.01 -21.29
N PRO A 355 -4.93 -24.39 -21.22
CA PRO A 355 -3.93 -23.94 -22.21
C PRO A 355 -4.28 -24.29 -23.66
N LYS A 356 -5.30 -25.12 -23.90
CA LYS A 356 -5.79 -25.44 -25.25
C LYS A 356 -6.81 -24.43 -25.78
N ASN A 357 -7.27 -23.49 -24.95
CA ASN A 357 -8.17 -22.40 -25.33
C ASN A 357 -9.46 -22.92 -26.01
N GLU A 358 -10.15 -23.84 -25.34
CA GLU A 358 -11.29 -24.56 -25.89
C GLU A 358 -12.47 -23.66 -26.27
N HIS A 359 -12.65 -22.53 -25.59
CA HIS A 359 -13.71 -21.56 -25.85
C HIS A 359 -13.24 -20.35 -26.68
N GLY A 360 -11.94 -20.25 -26.95
CA GLY A 360 -11.35 -19.24 -27.81
C GLY A 360 -10.92 -17.97 -27.08
N GLU A 361 -10.26 -17.08 -27.82
CA GLU A 361 -9.78 -15.81 -27.29
C GLU A 361 -10.92 -14.96 -26.72
N GLY A 362 -10.73 -14.46 -25.50
CA GLY A 362 -11.72 -13.61 -24.82
C GLY A 362 -12.83 -14.37 -24.08
N TYR A 363 -12.71 -15.69 -23.90
CA TYR A 363 -13.61 -16.45 -23.03
C TYR A 363 -13.62 -15.86 -21.61
N ASN A 364 -14.81 -15.49 -21.15
CA ASN A 364 -15.05 -15.00 -19.81
C ASN A 364 -15.99 -15.97 -19.07
N PRO A 365 -15.46 -16.83 -18.18
CA PRO A 365 -16.27 -17.79 -17.44
C PRO A 365 -17.31 -17.12 -16.53
N TRP A 366 -17.07 -15.89 -16.06
CA TRP A 366 -18.03 -15.14 -15.23
C TRP A 366 -19.26 -14.66 -16.00
N ALA A 367 -19.22 -14.67 -17.34
CA ALA A 367 -20.33 -14.31 -18.21
C ALA A 367 -21.21 -15.51 -18.57
N GLU A 368 -20.77 -16.74 -18.28
CA GLU A 368 -21.53 -17.95 -18.57
C GLU A 368 -22.78 -18.03 -17.68
N PRO A 369 -23.96 -18.38 -18.23
CA PRO A 369 -25.18 -18.55 -17.44
C PRO A 369 -25.02 -19.55 -16.29
N GLY A 370 -24.22 -20.61 -16.51
CA GLY A 370 -23.94 -21.64 -15.51
C GLY A 370 -23.06 -21.19 -14.34
N ALA A 371 -22.51 -19.98 -14.38
CA ALA A 371 -21.76 -19.40 -13.27
C ALA A 371 -22.68 -18.70 -12.26
N THR A 372 -23.97 -18.53 -12.55
CA THR A 372 -24.92 -17.82 -11.68
C THR A 372 -25.74 -18.80 -10.85
N PHE A 373 -25.83 -18.55 -9.55
CA PHE A 373 -26.54 -19.38 -8.59
C PHE A 373 -27.53 -18.54 -7.76
N GLN A 374 -28.56 -19.20 -7.26
CA GLN A 374 -29.61 -18.57 -6.47
C GLN A 374 -30.15 -19.52 -5.40
N PHE A 375 -30.56 -18.97 -4.26
CA PHE A 375 -31.41 -19.62 -3.28
C PHE A 375 -32.16 -18.58 -2.44
N HIS A 376 -33.08 -19.06 -1.61
CA HIS A 376 -33.96 -18.24 -0.80
C HIS A 376 -33.67 -18.42 0.69
N ILE A 377 -33.87 -17.37 1.48
CA ILE A 377 -33.80 -17.41 2.94
C ILE A 377 -35.11 -16.85 3.49
N LYS A 378 -35.79 -17.67 4.29
CA LYS A 378 -37.00 -17.28 5.01
C LYS A 378 -36.66 -16.71 6.37
N GLY A 379 -37.24 -15.55 6.71
CA GLY A 379 -37.09 -14.89 8.00
C GLY A 379 -35.65 -14.52 8.37
N ALA A 380 -34.85 -14.04 7.41
CA ALA A 380 -33.54 -13.47 7.70
C ALA A 380 -33.66 -12.24 8.61
N THR A 381 -32.66 -12.01 9.46
CA THR A 381 -32.60 -10.88 10.41
C THR A 381 -31.29 -10.11 10.25
N ALA A 382 -31.09 -9.05 11.05
CA ALA A 382 -29.86 -8.27 11.06
C ALA A 382 -28.61 -9.09 11.43
N GLU A 383 -28.81 -10.21 12.13
CA GLU A 383 -27.77 -11.14 12.59
C GLU A 383 -27.48 -12.28 11.60
N THR A 384 -28.26 -12.42 10.53
CA THR A 384 -28.03 -13.43 9.50
C THR A 384 -26.73 -13.14 8.76
N GLN A 385 -25.88 -14.15 8.60
CA GLN A 385 -24.68 -14.15 7.78
C GLN A 385 -24.69 -15.37 6.85
N LEU A 386 -24.15 -15.22 5.65
CA LEU A 386 -23.93 -16.31 4.71
C LEU A 386 -22.58 -16.97 5.00
N VAL A 387 -22.51 -18.31 4.96
CA VAL A 387 -21.25 -19.05 4.99
C VAL A 387 -21.12 -19.91 3.73
N PHE A 388 -20.18 -19.54 2.86
CA PHE A 388 -19.85 -20.28 1.64
C PHE A 388 -18.73 -21.27 1.95
N VAL A 389 -18.84 -22.52 1.50
CA VAL A 389 -17.84 -23.57 1.70
C VAL A 389 -17.52 -24.30 0.40
N GLY A 390 -16.24 -24.34 0.06
CA GLY A 390 -15.72 -24.97 -1.16
C GLY A 390 -15.37 -26.43 -0.94
N GLY A 391 -16.37 -27.30 -0.89
CA GLY A 391 -16.17 -28.75 -0.91
C GLY A 391 -17.26 -29.55 -0.19
N ALA A 392 -17.20 -30.88 -0.36
CA ALA A 392 -18.11 -31.82 0.31
C ALA A 392 -17.82 -31.99 1.82
N LYS A 393 -16.62 -31.59 2.26
CA LYS A 393 -16.17 -31.57 3.64
C LYS A 393 -15.43 -30.25 3.88
N TRP A 394 -15.50 -29.71 5.08
CA TRP A 394 -14.82 -28.48 5.46
C TRP A 394 -13.39 -28.73 5.93
N GLY A 395 -12.50 -27.75 5.70
CA GLY A 395 -11.11 -27.79 6.10
C GLY A 395 -10.35 -29.00 5.57
N THR A 396 -9.41 -29.51 6.37
CA THR A 396 -8.58 -30.67 6.04
C THR A 396 -9.36 -31.99 5.86
N GLY A 397 -10.64 -32.02 6.26
CA GLY A 397 -11.54 -33.15 5.99
C GLY A 397 -11.79 -33.38 4.50
N LEU A 398 -11.46 -32.41 3.63
CA LEU A 398 -11.46 -32.59 2.18
C LEU A 398 -10.44 -33.64 1.72
N LYS A 399 -9.35 -33.85 2.46
CA LYS A 399 -8.30 -34.82 2.08
C LYS A 399 -8.89 -36.24 1.96
N GLY A 400 -8.79 -36.82 0.78
CA GLY A 400 -9.33 -38.15 0.49
C GLY A 400 -10.83 -38.18 0.19
N THR A 401 -11.51 -37.02 0.18
CA THR A 401 -12.88 -36.86 -0.32
C THR A 401 -12.82 -36.30 -1.74
N GLY A 402 -13.52 -36.94 -2.68
CA GLY A 402 -13.43 -36.57 -4.10
C GLY A 402 -11.99 -36.62 -4.60
N GLN A 403 -11.57 -35.61 -5.35
CA GLN A 403 -10.18 -35.43 -5.78
C GLN A 403 -9.27 -34.85 -4.69
N GLY A 404 -9.82 -34.51 -3.52
CA GLY A 404 -9.13 -33.75 -2.48
C GLY A 404 -8.78 -32.33 -2.92
N LYS A 405 -9.47 -31.78 -3.92
CA LYS A 405 -9.23 -30.44 -4.46
C LYS A 405 -10.55 -29.83 -4.88
N ASN A 406 -10.89 -28.66 -4.33
CA ASN A 406 -12.16 -28.00 -4.59
C ASN A 406 -12.01 -26.49 -4.38
N ARG A 407 -11.15 -25.86 -5.19
CA ARG A 407 -11.01 -24.40 -5.19
C ARG A 407 -12.14 -23.79 -6.01
N LEU A 408 -12.84 -22.84 -5.40
CA LEU A 408 -13.92 -22.09 -6.02
C LEU A 408 -13.67 -20.60 -5.87
N LEU A 409 -14.12 -19.83 -6.86
CA LEU A 409 -14.05 -18.38 -6.88
C LEU A 409 -15.46 -17.83 -6.85
N LEU A 410 -15.71 -16.81 -6.03
CA LEU A 410 -17.02 -16.19 -5.86
C LEU A 410 -16.97 -14.68 -6.10
N ASP A 411 -18.04 -14.17 -6.70
CA ASP A 411 -18.25 -12.75 -6.98
C ASP A 411 -19.77 -12.44 -7.10
N ASP A 412 -20.12 -11.16 -7.22
CA ASP A 412 -21.45 -10.62 -7.55
C ASP A 412 -22.54 -11.11 -6.58
N ILE A 413 -22.21 -11.14 -5.28
CA ILE A 413 -23.09 -11.63 -4.22
C ILE A 413 -24.10 -10.54 -3.89
N ARG A 414 -25.37 -10.81 -4.14
CA ARG A 414 -26.49 -9.92 -3.90
C ARG A 414 -27.53 -10.62 -3.02
N VAL A 415 -27.96 -9.92 -1.98
CA VAL A 415 -29.12 -10.29 -1.16
C VAL A 415 -30.16 -9.21 -1.35
N GLN A 416 -31.37 -9.62 -1.71
CA GLN A 416 -32.50 -8.71 -1.87
C GLN A 416 -33.76 -9.24 -1.21
N GLU A 417 -34.63 -8.35 -0.75
CA GLU A 417 -35.98 -8.68 -0.29
C GLU A 417 -36.73 -9.45 -1.40
N GLU A 418 -37.48 -10.49 -1.00
CA GLU A 418 -38.45 -11.13 -1.90
C GLU A 418 -39.66 -10.21 -2.09
N GLU A 419 -40.19 -10.17 -3.32
CA GLU A 419 -41.40 -9.41 -3.67
C GLU A 419 -42.69 -10.07 -3.16
#